data_AF-A0A363T158-F1
#
_entry.id   AF-A0A363T158-F1
#
_cell.length_a   1.000
_cell.length_b   1.000
_cell.length_c   1.000
_cell.angle_alpha   90.00
_cell.angle_beta   90.00
_cell.angle_gamma   90.00
#
_symmetry.space_group_name_H-M   'P 1'
#
loop_
_entity.id
_entity.type
_entity.pdbx_description
1 polymer ?
#
loop_
_entity_poly.entity_id
_entity_poly.type
_entity_poly.pdbx_seq_one_letter_code
_entity_poly.pdbx_strand_id
1 'polypeptide(L)'
;MVYLNFIFICFVILFAVIGAMRGWAKEMMVTASAILALFIITVLETYVKGLTQSFAEPGSTAQFWMRVAIISLLAFFGYQTPNLPKIGGDRFARERFQDSLLGVFLGALNGYLIMGSIWYFLAQANYQAIQYIIPPDAGTPQGQAAIKLLAYMAPAWLGVPLIYFAIALAFIFVIVVFL
;
A
#
# COMPACT_ATOMS: atom_id res chain seq x y z
N MET A 1 -19.25 13.57 11.79
CA MET A 1 -18.83 12.41 10.96
C MET A 1 -17.36 12.56 10.65
N VAL A 2 -16.56 11.50 10.79
CA VAL A 2 -15.12 11.57 10.46
C VAL A 2 -14.96 11.31 8.96
N TYR A 3 -14.28 12.21 8.26
CA TYR A 3 -14.12 12.11 6.81
C TYR A 3 -13.07 11.05 6.44
N LEU A 4 -13.32 10.27 5.38
CA LEU A 4 -12.43 9.18 4.97
C LEU A 4 -11.04 9.67 4.55
N ASN A 5 -10.96 10.80 3.87
CA ASN A 5 -9.70 11.43 3.51
C ASN A 5 -8.87 11.82 4.75
N PHE A 6 -9.52 12.24 5.84
CA PHE A 6 -8.84 12.55 7.09
C PHE A 6 -8.25 11.28 7.73
N ILE A 7 -9.05 10.21 7.81
CA ILE A 7 -8.59 8.90 8.32
C ILE A 7 -7.41 8.37 7.50
N PHE A 8 -7.49 8.47 6.18
CA PHE A 8 -6.41 8.06 5.28
C PHE A 8 -5.11 8.81 5.59
N ILE A 9 -5.15 10.14 5.71
CA ILE A 9 -3.98 10.95 6.05
C ILE A 9 -3.43 10.57 7.43
N CYS A 10 -4.28 10.33 8.42
CA CYS A 10 -3.86 9.86 9.73
C CYS A 10 -3.09 8.54 9.65
N PHE A 11 -3.55 7.58 8.83
CA PHE A 11 -2.81 6.34 8.63
C PHE A 11 -1.47 6.55 7.91
N VAL A 12 -1.40 7.43 6.90
CA VAL A 12 -0.13 7.77 6.24
C VAL A 12 0.87 8.34 7.24
N ILE A 13 0.43 9.26 8.11
CA ILE A 13 1.27 9.83 9.16
C ILE A 13 1.70 8.75 10.16
N LEU A 14 0.79 7.86 10.57
CA LEU A 14 1.10 6.77 11.48
C LEU A 14 2.20 5.87 10.92
N PHE A 15 2.08 5.47 9.64
CA PHE A 15 3.10 4.65 8.99
C PHE A 15 4.42 5.42 8.80
N ALA A 16 4.37 6.73 8.57
CA ALA A 16 5.57 7.56 8.53
C ALA A 16 6.32 7.53 9.87
N VAL A 17 5.60 7.62 11.00
CA VAL A 17 6.18 7.49 12.34
C VAL A 17 6.76 6.09 12.56
N ILE A 18 6.04 5.03 12.16
CA ILE A 18 6.53 3.65 12.24
C ILE A 18 7.83 3.49 11.44
N GLY A 19 7.87 4.03 10.23
CA GLY A 19 9.06 3.97 9.37
C GLY A 19 10.26 4.72 9.96
N ALA A 20 10.02 5.87 10.61
CA ALA A 20 11.06 6.62 11.33
C ALA A 20 11.74 5.79 12.43
N MET A 21 10.95 4.96 13.12
CA MET A 21 11.41 4.09 14.21
C MET A 21 12.05 2.79 13.70
N ARG A 22 11.54 2.25 12.59
CA ARG A 22 11.96 0.94 12.05
C ARG A 22 13.19 1.02 11.16
N GLY A 23 13.41 2.17 10.50
CA GLY A 23 14.54 2.44 9.63
C GLY A 23 14.28 2.07 8.16
N TRP A 24 14.92 2.79 7.26
CA TRP A 24 14.61 2.77 5.83
C TRP A 24 14.79 1.40 5.16
N ALA A 25 15.85 0.65 5.48
CA ALA A 25 16.13 -0.63 4.82
C ALA A 25 15.02 -1.66 5.05
N LYS A 26 14.44 -1.68 6.26
CA LYS A 26 13.30 -2.55 6.59
C LYS A 26 12.00 -2.06 5.96
N GLU A 27 11.80 -0.75 5.88
CA GLU A 27 10.62 -0.18 5.20
C GLU A 27 10.66 -0.37 3.68
N MET A 28 11.85 -0.43 3.07
CA MET A 28 12.00 -0.73 1.66
C MET A 28 11.49 -2.14 1.31
N MET A 29 11.70 -3.12 2.19
CA MET A 29 11.14 -4.47 2.02
C MET A 29 9.62 -4.49 2.05
N VAL A 30 9.00 -3.63 2.88
CA VAL A 30 7.54 -3.47 2.91
C VAL A 30 7.04 -2.79 1.63
N THR A 31 7.77 -1.79 1.12
CA THR A 31 7.41 -1.16 -0.16
C THR A 31 7.43 -2.18 -1.29
N ALA A 32 8.48 -3.01 -1.36
CA ALA A 32 8.60 -4.07 -2.34
C ALA A 32 7.48 -5.11 -2.21
N SER A 33 7.10 -5.49 -0.98
CA SER A 33 6.01 -6.45 -0.77
C SER A 33 4.64 -5.87 -1.12
N ALA A 34 4.40 -4.59 -0.87
CA ALA A 34 3.18 -3.89 -1.28
C ALA A 34 3.07 -3.80 -2.82
N ILE A 35 4.16 -3.46 -3.51
CA ILE A 35 4.20 -3.46 -4.99
C ILE A 35 3.98 -4.89 -5.53
N LEU A 36 4.61 -5.89 -4.93
CA LEU A 36 4.41 -7.30 -5.30
C LEU A 36 2.95 -7.72 -5.11
N ALA A 37 2.29 -7.27 -4.04
CA ALA A 37 0.87 -7.56 -3.82
C ALA A 37 -0.01 -6.98 -4.94
N LEU A 38 0.21 -5.71 -5.30
CA LEU A 38 -0.51 -5.06 -6.39
C LEU A 38 -0.24 -5.73 -7.74
N PHE A 39 0.98 -6.18 -7.99
CA PHE A 39 1.34 -6.97 -9.15
C PHE A 39 0.57 -8.30 -9.19
N ILE A 40 0.58 -9.07 -8.10
CA ILE A 40 -0.12 -10.36 -8.01
C ILE A 40 -1.62 -10.17 -8.23
N ILE A 41 -2.23 -9.18 -7.57
CA ILE A 41 -3.65 -8.84 -7.76
C ILE A 41 -3.92 -8.55 -9.24
N THR A 42 -3.09 -7.70 -9.86
CA THR A 42 -3.27 -7.33 -11.27
C THR A 42 -3.15 -8.54 -12.20
N VAL A 43 -2.17 -9.42 -11.96
CA VAL A 43 -1.96 -10.64 -12.77
C VAL A 43 -3.12 -11.61 -12.60
N LEU A 44 -3.56 -11.86 -11.36
CA LEU A 44 -4.69 -12.74 -11.08
C LEU A 44 -5.96 -12.25 -11.78
N GLU A 45 -6.26 -10.96 -11.70
CA GLU A 45 -7.49 -10.40 -12.29
C GLU A 45 -7.43 -10.29 -13.81
N THR A 46 -6.25 -10.03 -14.38
CA THR A 46 -6.09 -9.86 -15.83
C THR A 46 -6.05 -11.21 -16.55
N TYR A 47 -5.39 -12.21 -15.97
CA TYR A 47 -5.07 -13.46 -16.68
C TYR A 47 -5.83 -14.69 -16.17
N VAL A 48 -6.30 -14.69 -14.92
CA VAL A 48 -7.02 -15.84 -14.35
C VAL A 48 -8.53 -15.62 -14.47
N LYS A 49 -9.06 -15.78 -15.68
CA LYS A 49 -10.50 -15.55 -15.97
C LYS A 49 -11.44 -16.39 -15.09
N GLY A 50 -11.08 -17.62 -14.76
CA GLY A 50 -11.89 -18.47 -13.88
C GLY A 50 -12.06 -17.91 -12.46
N LEU A 51 -11.10 -17.12 -11.98
CA LEU A 51 -11.19 -16.44 -10.69
C LEU A 51 -12.18 -15.28 -10.75
N THR A 52 -12.07 -14.42 -11.77
CA THR A 52 -12.91 -13.23 -11.93
C THR A 52 -14.34 -13.54 -12.39
N GLN A 53 -14.57 -14.69 -13.00
CA GLN A 53 -15.92 -15.08 -13.46
C GLN A 53 -16.72 -15.84 -12.40
N SER A 54 -16.06 -16.51 -11.44
CA SER A 54 -16.74 -17.43 -10.51
C SER A 54 -16.66 -17.02 -9.05
N PHE A 55 -15.58 -16.35 -8.62
CA PHE A 55 -15.34 -16.06 -7.20
C PHE A 55 -15.17 -14.57 -6.92
N ALA A 56 -14.34 -13.89 -7.72
CA ALA A 56 -13.97 -12.48 -7.53
C ALA A 56 -14.51 -11.63 -8.69
N GLU A 57 -15.83 -11.62 -8.86
CA GLU A 57 -16.49 -10.79 -9.87
C GLU A 57 -16.14 -9.30 -9.67
N PRO A 58 -15.87 -8.53 -10.74
CA PRO A 58 -15.58 -7.10 -10.64
C PRO A 58 -16.61 -6.33 -9.81
N GLY A 59 -16.15 -5.64 -8.77
CA GLY A 59 -16.99 -4.86 -7.86
C GLY A 59 -17.66 -5.68 -6.75
N SER A 60 -17.49 -7.00 -6.71
CA SER A 60 -18.07 -7.84 -5.66
C SER A 60 -17.34 -7.71 -4.33
N THR A 61 -18.06 -8.00 -3.24
CA THR A 61 -17.48 -8.09 -1.89
C THR A 61 -16.38 -9.16 -1.80
N ALA A 62 -16.51 -10.27 -2.55
CA ALA A 62 -15.51 -11.32 -2.59
C ALA A 62 -14.19 -10.85 -3.24
N GLN A 63 -14.27 -10.08 -4.33
CA GLN A 63 -13.10 -9.46 -4.95
C GLN A 63 -12.40 -8.51 -3.97
N PHE A 64 -13.15 -7.68 -3.24
CA PHE A 64 -12.59 -6.81 -2.21
C PHE A 64 -11.79 -7.59 -1.17
N TRP A 65 -12.39 -8.61 -0.54
CA TRP A 65 -11.72 -9.37 0.52
C TRP A 65 -10.51 -10.14 0.02
N MET A 66 -10.55 -10.65 -1.21
CA MET A 66 -9.39 -11.26 -1.86
C MET A 66 -8.23 -10.27 -1.98
N ARG A 67 -8.49 -9.08 -2.54
CA ARG A 67 -7.48 -8.01 -2.69
C ARG A 67 -6.90 -7.59 -1.34
N VAL A 68 -7.76 -7.40 -0.33
CA VAL A 68 -7.37 -7.05 1.04
C VAL A 68 -6.55 -8.16 1.69
N ALA A 69 -6.91 -9.43 1.49
CA ALA A 69 -6.17 -10.57 2.03
C ALA A 69 -4.76 -10.64 1.43
N ILE A 70 -4.63 -10.50 0.11
CA ILE A 70 -3.32 -10.53 -0.57
C ILE A 70 -2.43 -9.38 -0.10
N ILE A 71 -2.93 -8.14 -0.11
CA ILE A 71 -2.12 -6.99 0.30
C ILE A 71 -1.75 -7.03 1.78
N SER A 72 -2.67 -7.47 2.65
CA SER A 72 -2.40 -7.59 4.08
C SER A 72 -1.40 -8.71 4.38
N LEU A 73 -1.51 -9.85 3.70
CA LEU A 73 -0.60 -10.98 3.87
C LEU A 73 0.82 -10.61 3.45
N LEU A 74 0.98 -9.97 2.30
CA LEU A 74 2.31 -9.56 1.83
C LEU A 74 2.87 -8.36 2.60
N ALA A 75 2.03 -7.41 3.03
CA ALA A 75 2.45 -6.36 3.94
C ALA A 75 2.95 -6.96 5.27
N PHE A 76 2.23 -7.94 5.83
CA PHE A 76 2.63 -8.65 7.03
C PHE A 76 4.01 -9.31 6.87
N PHE A 77 4.24 -10.06 5.80
CA PHE A 77 5.56 -10.66 5.55
C PHE A 77 6.66 -9.61 5.31
N GLY A 78 6.34 -8.50 4.65
CA GLY A 78 7.26 -7.36 4.51
C GLY A 78 7.61 -6.73 5.86
N TYR A 79 6.69 -6.75 6.84
CA TYR A 79 6.97 -6.29 8.20
C TYR A 79 7.77 -7.31 9.02
N GLN A 80 7.56 -8.61 8.78
CA GLN A 80 8.22 -9.71 9.48
C GLN A 80 9.68 -9.96 9.07
N THR A 81 10.30 -9.08 8.28
CA THR A 81 11.70 -9.28 7.83
C THR A 81 12.60 -9.59 9.03
N PRO A 82 13.32 -10.74 9.02
CA PRO A 82 14.17 -11.16 10.12
C PRO A 82 15.22 -10.09 10.43
N ASN A 83 15.81 -10.15 11.63
CA ASN A 83 16.83 -9.21 12.09
C ASN A 83 18.00 -9.16 11.11
N LEU A 84 17.89 -8.25 10.14
CA LEU A 84 18.97 -7.90 9.24
C LEU A 84 20.14 -7.44 10.12
N PRO A 85 21.38 -7.88 9.84
CA PRO A 85 22.56 -7.29 10.45
C PRO A 85 22.42 -5.77 10.32
N LYS A 86 22.66 -5.03 11.41
CA LYS A 86 22.68 -3.56 11.31
C LYS A 86 23.74 -3.20 10.27
N ILE A 87 23.30 -2.79 9.08
CA ILE A 87 24.18 -2.27 8.04
C ILE A 87 24.61 -0.89 8.54
N GLY A 88 25.70 -0.87 9.32
CA GLY A 88 26.17 0.32 10.03
C GLY A 88 26.59 -0.03 11.46
N GLY A 89 27.89 -0.28 11.62
CA GLY A 89 28.55 -0.28 12.94
C GLY A 89 28.42 1.07 13.64
N ASP A 90 28.96 1.17 14.85
CA ASP A 90 28.82 2.30 15.78
C ASP A 90 29.01 3.67 15.08
N ARG A 91 27.91 4.38 14.82
CA ARG A 91 27.87 5.51 13.86
C ARG A 91 27.18 6.74 14.45
N PHE A 92 27.74 7.89 14.09
CA PHE A 92 27.44 9.23 14.60
C PHE A 92 25.95 9.58 14.50
N ALA A 93 25.49 10.49 15.37
CA ALA A 93 24.11 10.98 15.40
C ALA A 93 23.56 11.48 14.03
N ARG A 94 24.43 11.93 13.10
CA ARG A 94 24.03 12.34 11.74
C ARG A 94 23.55 11.18 10.86
N GLU A 95 24.18 10.03 10.93
CA GLU A 95 23.78 8.87 10.12
C GLU A 95 22.43 8.31 10.59
N ARG A 96 22.19 8.30 11.91
CA ARG A 96 20.87 7.94 12.46
C ARG A 96 19.75 8.89 12.04
N PHE A 97 20.05 10.19 11.91
CA PHE A 97 19.06 11.17 11.46
C PHE A 97 18.68 10.94 9.99
N GLN A 98 19.67 10.68 9.12
CA GLN A 98 19.44 10.36 7.71
C GLN A 98 18.63 9.06 7.56
N ASP A 99 18.99 8.02 8.31
CA ASP A 99 18.28 6.73 8.27
C ASP A 99 16.82 6.87 8.73
N SER A 100 16.57 7.69 9.74
CA SER A 100 15.22 7.96 10.24
C SER A 100 14.40 8.79 9.24
N LEU A 101 15.00 9.80 8.60
CA LEU A 101 14.31 10.62 7.58
C LEU A 101 13.87 9.80 6.37
N LEU A 102 14.75 8.93 5.86
CA LEU A 102 14.39 7.99 4.79
C LEU A 102 13.33 6.98 5.28
N GLY A 103 13.40 6.56 6.54
CA GLY A 103 12.39 5.76 7.19
C GLY A 103 11.01 6.44 7.21
N VAL A 104 10.94 7.74 7.53
CA VAL A 104 9.69 8.53 7.49
C VAL A 104 9.08 8.52 6.10
N PHE A 105 9.90 8.79 5.07
CA PHE A 105 9.44 8.83 3.70
C PHE A 105 8.92 7.46 3.22
N LEU A 106 9.68 6.39 3.45
CA LEU A 106 9.28 5.04 3.06
C LEU A 106 8.08 4.55 3.87
N GLY A 107 8.01 4.88 5.15
CA GLY A 107 6.84 4.62 5.98
C GLY A 107 5.59 5.30 5.43
N ALA A 108 5.67 6.60 5.12
CA ALA A 108 4.56 7.33 4.50
C ALA A 108 4.14 6.69 3.16
N LEU A 109 5.11 6.32 2.33
CA LEU A 109 4.88 5.61 1.07
C LEU A 109 4.19 4.25 1.31
N ASN A 110 4.60 3.49 2.31
CA ASN A 110 3.98 2.22 2.68
C ASN A 110 2.54 2.40 3.16
N GLY A 111 2.28 3.41 4.00
CA GLY A 111 0.93 3.77 4.42
C GLY A 111 0.05 4.14 3.22
N TYR A 112 0.58 4.94 2.31
CA TYR A 112 -0.08 5.32 1.06
C TYR A 112 -0.37 4.10 0.16
N LEU A 113 0.61 3.22 -0.06
CA LEU A 113 0.45 2.03 -0.89
C LEU A 113 -0.55 1.05 -0.28
N ILE A 114 -0.47 0.77 1.02
CA ILE A 114 -1.30 -0.24 1.67
C ILE A 114 -2.71 0.30 1.94
N MET A 115 -2.83 1.37 2.74
CA MET A 115 -4.14 1.90 3.11
C MET A 115 -4.85 2.57 1.95
N GLY A 116 -4.10 3.21 1.05
CA GLY A 116 -4.66 3.81 -0.16
C GLY A 116 -5.24 2.76 -1.11
N SER A 117 -4.56 1.61 -1.23
CA SER A 117 -5.08 0.49 -2.01
C SER A 117 -6.33 -0.12 -1.37
N ILE A 118 -6.33 -0.35 -0.06
CA ILE A 118 -7.50 -0.87 0.65
C ILE A 118 -8.71 0.05 0.46
N TRP A 119 -8.52 1.37 0.61
CA TRP A 119 -9.60 2.32 0.38
C TRP A 119 -10.06 2.33 -1.09
N TYR A 120 -9.13 2.30 -2.05
CA TYR A 120 -9.47 2.21 -3.46
C TYR A 120 -10.29 0.95 -3.78
N PHE A 121 -9.91 -0.21 -3.23
CA PHE A 121 -10.66 -1.45 -3.40
C PHE A 121 -12.05 -1.38 -2.78
N LEU A 122 -12.19 -0.73 -1.63
CA LEU A 122 -13.49 -0.51 -1.00
C LEU A 122 -14.39 0.36 -1.87
N ALA A 123 -13.83 1.42 -2.47
CA ALA A 123 -14.55 2.29 -3.39
C ALA A 123 -15.00 1.55 -4.65
N GLN A 124 -14.16 0.69 -5.22
CA GLN A 124 -14.49 -0.19 -6.37
C GLN A 124 -15.63 -1.17 -6.03
N ALA A 125 -15.73 -1.62 -4.79
CA ALA A 125 -16.82 -2.45 -4.30
C ALA A 125 -18.05 -1.63 -3.83
N ASN A 126 -18.15 -0.34 -4.21
CA ASN A 126 -19.21 0.58 -3.81
C ASN A 126 -19.48 0.59 -2.29
N TYR A 127 -18.43 0.42 -1.48
CA TYR A 127 -18.50 0.34 -0.02
C TYR A 127 -19.36 -0.81 0.53
N GLN A 128 -19.81 -1.75 -0.31
CA GLN A 128 -20.70 -2.85 0.09
C GLN A 128 -20.04 -3.84 1.05
N ALA A 129 -18.71 -3.95 0.98
CA ALA A 129 -17.95 -4.88 1.82
C ALA A 129 -17.88 -4.45 3.30
N ILE A 130 -18.02 -3.16 3.60
CA ILE A 130 -17.96 -2.62 4.97
C ILE A 130 -19.11 -1.63 5.17
N GLN A 131 -20.25 -2.13 5.65
CA GLN A 131 -21.49 -1.36 5.78
C GLN A 131 -21.41 -0.12 6.69
N TYR A 132 -20.45 -0.11 7.62
CA TYR A 132 -20.26 1.02 8.55
C TYR A 132 -19.51 2.21 7.94
N ILE A 133 -18.90 2.02 6.76
CA ILE A 133 -18.19 3.09 6.04
C ILE A 133 -19.13 3.67 5.00
N ILE A 134 -19.51 4.93 5.19
CA ILE A 134 -20.42 5.65 4.30
C ILE A 134 -19.62 6.16 3.09
N PRO A 135 -20.11 5.96 1.84
CA PRO A 135 -19.48 6.52 0.65
C PRO A 135 -19.40 8.05 0.72
N PRO A 136 -18.34 8.67 0.15
CA PRO A 136 -18.23 10.13 0.08
C PRO A 136 -19.39 10.77 -0.70
N ASP A 137 -20.01 11.80 -0.13
CA ASP A 137 -21.10 12.54 -0.77
C ASP A 137 -20.57 13.58 -1.78
N ALA A 138 -20.82 13.35 -3.07
CA ALA A 138 -20.43 14.25 -4.17
C ALA A 138 -21.05 15.65 -4.09
N GLY A 139 -22.14 15.83 -3.33
CA GLY A 139 -22.77 17.13 -3.08
C GLY A 139 -22.00 18.02 -2.09
N THR A 140 -21.03 17.45 -1.34
CA THR A 140 -20.25 18.20 -0.33
C THR A 140 -18.83 18.49 -0.82
N PRO A 141 -18.23 19.65 -0.45
CA PRO A 141 -16.82 19.93 -0.77
C PRO A 141 -15.85 18.85 -0.29
N GLN A 142 -16.12 18.28 0.89
CA GLN A 142 -15.30 17.24 1.50
C GLN A 142 -15.43 15.90 0.76
N GLY A 143 -16.63 15.51 0.34
CA GLY A 143 -16.82 14.31 -0.45
C GLY A 143 -16.20 14.40 -1.83
N GLN A 144 -16.27 15.57 -2.48
CA GLN A 144 -15.54 15.82 -3.73
C GLN A 144 -14.02 15.71 -3.56
N ALA A 145 -13.47 16.22 -2.46
CA ALA A 145 -12.04 16.07 -2.16
C ALA A 145 -11.65 14.60 -1.98
N ALA A 146 -12.47 13.79 -1.29
CA ALA A 146 -12.24 12.37 -1.11
C ALA A 146 -12.32 11.59 -2.44
N ILE A 147 -13.29 11.91 -3.30
CA ILE A 147 -13.42 11.31 -4.64
C ILE A 147 -12.22 11.64 -5.52
N LYS A 148 -11.76 12.90 -5.51
CA LYS A 148 -10.54 13.30 -6.23
C LYS A 148 -9.31 12.54 -5.73
N LEU A 149 -9.20 12.37 -4.42
CA LEU A 149 -8.09 11.66 -3.79
C LEU A 149 -8.03 10.19 -4.18
N LEU A 150 -9.18 9.53 -4.42
CA LEU A 150 -9.22 8.14 -4.90
C LEU A 150 -8.53 7.95 -6.26
N ALA A 151 -8.58 8.95 -7.15
CA ALA A 151 -7.89 8.89 -8.45
C ALA A 151 -6.36 8.90 -8.31
N TYR A 152 -5.85 9.36 -7.17
CA TYR A 152 -4.42 9.37 -6.87
C TYR A 152 -3.98 8.17 -6.04
N MET A 153 -4.84 7.17 -5.79
CA MET A 153 -4.45 5.97 -5.05
C MET A 153 -3.60 5.04 -5.90
N ALA A 154 -2.72 4.28 -5.26
CA ALA A 154 -1.75 3.43 -5.96
C ALA A 154 -2.40 2.53 -7.03
N PRO A 155 -3.50 1.79 -6.78
CA PRO A 155 -4.07 0.93 -7.81
C PRO A 155 -4.73 1.68 -8.98
N ALA A 156 -5.01 2.98 -8.83
CA ALA A 156 -5.62 3.80 -9.89
C ALA A 156 -4.61 4.11 -11.02
N TRP A 157 -3.35 4.39 -10.67
CA TRP A 157 -2.31 4.74 -11.64
C TRP A 157 -1.23 3.66 -11.79
N LEU A 158 -0.98 2.85 -10.76
CA LEU A 158 -0.03 1.72 -10.78
C LEU A 158 -0.70 0.44 -11.29
N GLY A 159 -1.45 0.55 -12.38
CA GLY A 159 -2.04 -0.57 -13.11
C GLY A 159 -1.14 -1.03 -14.27
N VAL A 160 -1.69 -1.83 -15.18
CA VAL A 160 -0.99 -2.22 -16.41
C VAL A 160 -0.77 -0.98 -17.32
N PRO A 161 0.43 -0.77 -17.89
CA PRO A 161 1.64 -1.60 -17.80
C PRO A 161 2.60 -1.19 -16.68
N LEU A 162 2.36 -0.06 -15.99
CA LEU A 162 3.27 0.53 -15.01
C LEU A 162 3.64 -0.42 -13.87
N ILE A 163 2.72 -1.28 -13.44
CA ILE A 163 2.97 -2.27 -12.38
C ILE A 163 4.09 -3.26 -12.75
N TYR A 164 4.27 -3.58 -14.03
CA TYR A 164 5.33 -4.49 -14.49
C TYR A 164 6.72 -3.86 -14.37
N PHE A 165 6.81 -2.55 -14.62
CA PHE A 165 8.05 -1.80 -14.38
C PHE A 165 8.29 -1.60 -12.89
N ALA A 166 7.25 -1.30 -12.12
CA ALA A 166 7.35 -1.09 -10.68
C ALA A 166 7.86 -2.33 -9.94
N ILE A 167 7.37 -3.53 -10.30
CA ILE A 167 7.84 -4.76 -9.67
C ILE A 167 9.29 -5.09 -10.05
N ALA A 168 9.68 -4.89 -11.31
CA ALA A 168 11.07 -5.05 -11.74
C ALA A 168 12.01 -4.10 -10.98
N LEU A 169 11.61 -2.83 -10.83
CA LEU A 169 12.36 -1.85 -10.06
C LEU A 169 12.44 -2.24 -8.57
N ALA A 170 11.34 -2.69 -7.98
CA ALA A 170 11.32 -3.17 -6.59
C ALA A 170 12.29 -4.34 -6.37
N PHE A 171 12.34 -5.31 -7.29
CA PHE A 171 13.31 -6.42 -7.22
C PHE A 171 14.75 -5.95 -7.37
N ILE A 172 15.04 -5.00 -8.27
CA ILE A 172 16.38 -4.42 -8.42
C ILE A 172 16.82 -3.76 -7.10
N PHE A 173 15.95 -2.96 -6.47
CA PHE A 173 16.26 -2.32 -5.19
C PHE A 173 16.54 -3.35 -4.09
N VAL A 174 15.72 -4.40 -3.99
CA VAL A 174 15.94 -5.47 -3.01
C VAL A 174 17.28 -6.16 -3.27
N ILE A 175 17.61 -6.49 -4.52
CA ILE A 175 18.91 -7.10 -4.86
C ILE A 175 20.07 -6.18 -4.45
N VAL A 176 20.04 -4.91 -4.86
CA VAL A 176 21.15 -3.95 -4.62
C VAL A 176 21.35 -3.66 -3.13
N VAL A 177 20.29 -3.68 -2.32
CA VAL A 177 20.37 -3.34 -0.89
C VAL A 177 20.75 -4.54 -0.03
N PHE A 178 20.45 -5.76 -0.48
CA PHE A 178 20.59 -6.98 0.34
C PHE A 178 21.64 -7.99 -0.13
N LEU A 179 22.22 -7.82 -1.33
CA LEU A 179 23.37 -8.58 -1.83
C LEU A 179 24.62 -7.70 -1.84
#